data_AF-A0A9P6CL29-F1
#
_entry.id   AF-A0A9P6CL29-F1
#
_cell.length_a   1.000
_cell.length_b   1.000
_cell.length_c   1.000
_cell.angle_alpha   90.00
_cell.angle_beta   90.00
_cell.angle_gamma   90.00
#
_symmetry.space_group_name_H-M   'P 1'
#
loop_
_entity.id
_entity.type
_entity.pdbx_description
1 polymer ?
#
loop_
_entity_poly.entity_id
_entity_poly.type
_entity_poly.pdbx_seq_one_letter_code
_entity_poly.pdbx_strand_id
1 'polypeptide(L)'
;MSRTLALVLFLMFNLVSANFDFFGNMFGNQQQHQQQHHRSGAAQWASQVDSVQCSQYLCPATLDCVSTPAECPCPDVQDIKCTIPNAGGDDEPMIMCVRGSNECTEVERLMRKGMKTSKPKSKSK
;
A
#
# COMPACT_ATOMS: atom_id res chain seq x y z
N MET A 1 -28.30 -41.80 37.15
CA MET A 1 -28.36 -40.33 37.17
C MET A 1 -27.13 -39.66 36.57
N SER A 2 -25.90 -40.10 36.87
CA SER A 2 -24.67 -39.54 36.28
C SER A 2 -24.52 -39.78 34.77
N ARG A 3 -24.88 -40.99 34.29
CA ARG A 3 -24.82 -41.36 32.86
C ARG A 3 -25.76 -40.53 31.98
N THR A 4 -26.97 -40.25 32.47
CA THR A 4 -27.95 -39.40 31.78
C THR A 4 -27.49 -37.94 31.75
N LEU A 5 -26.83 -37.47 32.80
CA LEU A 5 -26.30 -36.11 32.89
C LEU A 5 -25.12 -35.89 31.92
N ALA A 6 -24.26 -36.90 31.75
CA ALA A 6 -23.17 -36.87 30.79
C ALA A 6 -23.67 -36.81 29.33
N LEU A 7 -24.73 -37.56 28.99
CA LEU A 7 -25.30 -37.56 27.64
C LEU A 7 -25.97 -36.22 27.29
N VAL A 8 -26.67 -35.60 28.25
CA VAL A 8 -27.29 -34.28 28.06
C VAL A 8 -26.23 -33.19 27.89
N LEU A 9 -25.12 -33.26 28.66
CA LEU A 9 -24.01 -32.31 28.54
C LEU A 9 -23.32 -32.39 27.18
N PHE A 10 -23.16 -33.60 26.63
CA PHE A 10 -22.56 -33.83 25.31
C PHE A 10 -23.46 -33.30 24.17
N LEU A 11 -24.78 -33.40 24.33
CA LEU A 11 -25.74 -32.90 23.33
C LEU A 11 -25.74 -31.36 23.24
N MET A 12 -25.59 -30.68 24.38
CA MET A 12 -25.55 -29.21 24.44
C MET A 12 -24.25 -28.62 23.89
N PHE A 13 -23.14 -29.37 23.95
CA PHE A 13 -21.83 -28.93 23.44
C PHE A 13 -21.78 -28.81 21.91
N ASN A 14 -22.64 -29.53 21.19
CA ASN A 14 -22.71 -29.50 19.72
C ASN A 14 -23.52 -28.30 19.17
N LEU A 15 -24.22 -27.55 20.03
CA LEU A 15 -25.04 -26.39 19.64
C LEU A 15 -24.26 -25.06 19.65
N VAL A 16 -23.01 -25.05 20.11
CA VAL A 16 -22.08 -23.91 19.95
C VAL A 16 -21.32 -24.08 18.62
N SER A 17 -22.05 -24.00 17.51
CA SER A 17 -21.45 -23.62 16.24
C SER A 17 -21.49 -22.09 16.17
N ALA A 18 -20.33 -21.44 16.17
CA ALA A 18 -20.27 -19.99 16.04
C ALA A 18 -20.68 -19.58 14.63
N ASN A 19 -21.96 -19.23 14.44
CA ASN A 19 -22.48 -18.62 13.22
C ASN A 19 -21.93 -17.19 13.08
N PHE A 20 -20.73 -17.08 12.53
CA PHE A 20 -20.17 -15.83 12.01
C PHE A 20 -20.59 -15.61 10.54
N ASP A 21 -21.88 -15.76 10.24
CA ASP A 21 -22.44 -15.42 8.91
C ASP A 21 -22.57 -13.90 8.68
N PHE A 22 -22.12 -13.08 9.63
CA PHE A 22 -22.20 -11.62 9.54
C PHE A 22 -21.19 -11.01 8.56
N PHE A 23 -20.01 -11.62 8.40
CA PHE A 23 -18.97 -11.07 7.52
C PHE A 23 -19.08 -11.53 6.06
N GLY A 24 -19.85 -12.59 5.77
CA GLY A 24 -19.98 -13.12 4.40
C GLY A 24 -20.68 -12.15 3.44
N ASN A 25 -21.70 -11.42 3.92
CA ASN A 25 -22.51 -10.54 3.08
C ASN A 25 -22.02 -9.09 2.97
N MET A 26 -21.04 -8.67 3.77
CA MET A 26 -20.47 -7.31 3.62
C MET A 26 -19.44 -7.20 2.48
N PHE A 27 -18.81 -8.31 2.05
CA PHE A 27 -17.84 -8.30 0.95
C PHE A 27 -18.44 -8.60 -0.43
N GLY A 28 -19.72 -9.02 -0.50
CA GLY A 28 -20.34 -9.49 -1.73
C GLY A 28 -21.08 -8.45 -2.58
N ASN A 29 -21.35 -7.24 -2.07
CA ASN A 29 -22.30 -6.30 -2.72
C ASN A 29 -21.80 -4.86 -2.94
N GLN A 30 -20.49 -4.62 -2.94
CA GLN A 30 -19.88 -3.31 -3.25
C GLN A 30 -18.85 -3.38 -4.40
N GLN A 31 -18.92 -4.40 -5.25
CA GLN A 31 -18.01 -4.58 -6.39
C GLN A 31 -18.50 -3.91 -7.69
N GLN A 32 -18.93 -2.66 -7.64
CA GLN A 32 -19.00 -1.84 -8.86
C GLN A 32 -18.49 -0.42 -8.57
N HIS A 33 -17.20 -0.21 -8.88
CA HIS A 33 -16.70 0.89 -9.73
C HIS A 33 -15.54 1.79 -9.27
N GLN A 34 -14.97 1.76 -8.06
CA GLN A 34 -13.96 2.82 -7.73
C GLN A 34 -12.70 2.48 -6.91
N GLN A 35 -12.36 1.23 -6.61
CA GLN A 35 -11.19 0.93 -5.74
C GLN A 35 -10.10 0.03 -6.31
N GLN A 36 -9.94 -0.04 -7.64
CA GLN A 36 -8.86 -0.85 -8.24
C GLN A 36 -7.45 -0.25 -8.12
N HIS A 37 -7.28 1.00 -7.66
CA HIS A 37 -5.97 1.65 -7.71
C HIS A 37 -5.11 1.58 -6.44
N HIS A 38 -5.53 0.92 -5.36
CA HIS A 38 -4.79 1.02 -4.08
C HIS A 38 -4.67 -0.26 -3.23
N ARG A 39 -5.26 -1.40 -3.63
CA ARG A 39 -5.17 -2.64 -2.82
C ARG A 39 -5.06 -3.91 -3.66
N SER A 40 -3.97 -4.01 -4.40
CA SER A 40 -3.52 -5.25 -5.05
C SER A 40 -2.29 -5.77 -4.31
N GLY A 41 -2.53 -6.61 -3.29
CA GLY A 41 -1.47 -7.40 -2.65
C GLY A 41 -0.76 -8.27 -3.70
N ALA A 42 0.53 -8.53 -3.50
CA ALA A 42 1.50 -9.08 -4.46
C ALA A 42 0.99 -10.09 -5.52
N ALA A 43 0.01 -10.94 -5.19
CA ALA A 43 -0.63 -11.86 -6.14
C ALA A 43 -1.34 -11.18 -7.33
N GLN A 44 -2.04 -10.05 -7.11
CA GLN A 44 -2.70 -9.31 -8.20
C GLN A 44 -1.69 -8.57 -9.07
N TRP A 45 -0.54 -8.18 -8.52
CA TRP A 45 0.55 -7.58 -9.27
C TRP A 45 1.22 -8.63 -10.17
N ALA A 46 1.53 -9.82 -9.64
CA ALA A 46 2.16 -10.90 -10.40
C ALA A 46 1.38 -11.24 -11.68
N SER A 47 0.06 -11.39 -11.59
CA SER A 47 -0.78 -11.70 -12.76
C SER A 47 -0.82 -10.59 -13.81
N GLN A 48 -0.65 -9.33 -13.40
CA GLN A 48 -0.65 -8.18 -14.32
C GLN A 48 0.71 -8.02 -15.00
N VAL A 49 1.80 -8.25 -14.28
CA VAL A 49 3.16 -8.19 -14.82
C VAL A 49 3.37 -9.25 -15.90
N ASP A 50 2.87 -10.48 -15.69
CA ASP A 50 2.97 -11.56 -16.66
C ASP A 50 2.32 -11.21 -18.02
N SER A 51 1.34 -10.30 -18.01
CA SER A 51 0.64 -9.85 -19.22
C SER A 51 1.37 -8.74 -19.98
N VAL A 52 2.37 -8.09 -19.37
CA VAL A 52 3.08 -6.95 -19.97
C VAL A 52 4.47 -7.36 -20.43
N GLN A 53 4.75 -7.18 -21.72
CA GLN A 53 6.06 -7.43 -22.30
C GLN A 53 6.94 -6.18 -22.15
N CYS A 54 7.63 -6.05 -21.01
CA CYS A 54 8.59 -4.97 -20.74
C CYS A 54 9.97 -5.55 -20.44
N SER A 55 11.00 -5.09 -21.16
CA SER A 55 12.40 -5.48 -20.94
C SER A 55 13.17 -4.49 -20.04
N GLN A 56 12.54 -3.37 -19.70
CA GLN A 56 13.07 -2.31 -18.85
C GLN A 56 12.34 -2.30 -17.49
N TYR A 57 12.29 -1.16 -16.82
CA TYR A 57 11.60 -1.03 -15.55
C TYR A 57 10.09 -0.91 -15.78
N LEU A 58 9.32 -1.81 -15.16
CA LEU A 58 7.85 -1.78 -15.19
C LEU A 58 7.32 -1.08 -13.93
N CYS A 59 6.61 0.04 -14.12
CA CYS A 59 6.03 0.83 -13.04
C CYS A 59 4.93 0.02 -12.31
N PRO A 60 5.05 -0.25 -11.01
CA PRO A 60 4.14 -1.16 -10.32
C PRO A 60 2.73 -0.59 -10.14
N ALA A 61 2.58 0.73 -10.18
CA ALA A 61 1.30 1.41 -9.99
C ALA A 61 0.54 1.62 -11.31
N THR A 62 1.26 1.87 -12.41
CA THR A 62 0.65 2.26 -13.71
C THR A 62 0.85 1.23 -14.81
N LEU A 63 1.74 0.26 -14.61
CA LEU A 63 2.17 -0.73 -15.61
C LEU A 63 2.85 -0.13 -16.85
N ASP A 64 3.40 1.08 -16.73
CA ASP A 64 4.21 1.69 -17.79
C ASP A 64 5.62 1.11 -17.83
N CYS A 65 6.14 0.90 -19.03
CA CYS A 65 7.51 0.44 -19.26
C CYS A 65 8.44 1.65 -19.50
N VAL A 66 9.36 1.90 -18.57
CA VAL A 66 10.26 3.07 -18.55
C VAL A 66 11.72 2.66 -18.35
N SER A 67 12.66 3.56 -18.61
CA SER A 67 14.09 3.24 -18.52
C SER A 67 14.59 3.18 -17.08
N THR A 68 14.04 4.05 -16.23
CA THR A 68 14.43 4.13 -14.81
C THR A 68 13.21 4.28 -13.90
N PRO A 69 13.26 3.84 -12.63
CA PRO A 69 12.16 4.03 -11.68
C PRO A 69 11.77 5.49 -11.50
N ALA A 70 12.73 6.40 -11.65
CA ALA A 70 12.51 7.84 -11.55
C ALA A 70 11.65 8.41 -12.69
N GLU A 71 11.39 7.67 -13.76
CA GLU A 71 10.57 8.10 -14.90
C GLU A 71 9.09 7.74 -14.76
N CYS A 72 8.72 6.88 -13.82
CA CYS A 72 7.33 6.45 -13.66
C CYS A 72 6.36 7.63 -13.49
N PRO A 73 5.19 7.60 -14.16
CA PRO A 73 4.16 8.60 -13.98
C PRO A 73 3.39 8.38 -12.67
N CYS A 74 2.69 9.41 -12.22
CA CYS A 74 1.77 9.30 -11.10
C CYS A 74 0.51 8.52 -11.53
N PRO A 75 -0.04 7.65 -10.65
CA PRO A 75 -1.18 6.81 -10.98
C PRO A 75 -2.48 7.61 -11.19
N ASP A 76 -2.60 8.76 -10.54
CA ASP A 76 -3.70 9.68 -10.77
C ASP A 76 -3.24 10.84 -11.66
N VAL A 77 -4.02 11.12 -12.70
CA VAL A 77 -3.77 12.20 -13.66
C VAL A 77 -3.83 13.60 -13.05
N GLN A 78 -4.47 13.74 -11.89
CA GLN A 78 -4.54 15.00 -11.14
C GLN A 78 -3.33 15.20 -10.22
N ASP A 79 -2.53 14.17 -10.01
CA ASP A 79 -1.36 14.24 -9.16
C ASP A 79 -0.14 14.70 -9.96
N ILE A 80 0.68 15.51 -9.30
CA ILE A 80 1.91 16.06 -9.85
C ILE A 80 3.09 15.32 -9.23
N LYS A 81 4.07 14.99 -10.06
CA LYS A 81 5.31 14.31 -9.67
C LYS A 81 6.29 15.30 -9.06
N CYS A 82 6.70 15.06 -7.82
CA CYS A 82 7.74 15.81 -7.13
C CYS A 82 9.04 14.99 -7.07
N THR A 83 10.14 15.62 -7.45
CA THR A 83 11.49 15.03 -7.40
C THR A 83 12.21 15.55 -6.16
N ILE A 84 12.28 14.75 -5.11
CA ILE A 84 12.88 15.15 -3.83
C ILE A 84 14.37 14.79 -3.83
N PRO A 85 15.28 15.76 -3.69
CA PRO A 85 16.70 15.47 -3.63
C PRO A 85 17.04 14.74 -2.33
N ASN A 86 17.64 13.56 -2.46
CA ASN A 86 18.17 12.80 -1.33
C ASN A 86 19.47 13.48 -0.83
N ALA A 87 19.70 13.56 0.49
CA ALA A 87 20.99 14.04 1.02
C ALA A 87 22.05 12.94 1.16
N GLY A 88 21.71 11.70 0.81
CA GLY A 88 22.61 10.55 0.90
C GLY A 88 23.75 10.53 -0.11
N GLY A 89 23.72 11.37 -1.15
CA GLY A 89 24.77 11.40 -2.18
C GLY A 89 24.64 10.32 -3.26
N ASP A 90 23.63 9.46 -3.17
CA ASP A 90 23.18 8.66 -4.31
C ASP A 90 22.30 9.57 -5.17
N ASP A 91 22.70 9.82 -6.42
CA ASP A 91 22.05 10.72 -7.38
C ASP A 91 20.62 10.29 -7.79
N GLU A 92 20.02 9.33 -7.09
CA GLU A 92 18.63 8.92 -7.28
C GLU A 92 17.69 9.75 -6.40
N PRO A 93 16.95 10.71 -6.98
CA PRO A 93 15.97 11.47 -6.22
C PRO A 93 14.80 10.57 -5.81
N MET A 94 14.29 10.78 -4.60
CA MET A 94 13.04 10.17 -4.19
C MET A 94 11.89 10.81 -4.98
N ILE A 95 11.05 10.00 -5.59
CA ILE A 95 9.85 10.46 -6.29
C ILE A 95 8.63 10.34 -5.39
N MET A 96 7.82 11.40 -5.36
CA MET A 96 6.55 11.40 -4.63
C MET A 96 5.45 12.09 -5.46
N CYS A 97 4.25 11.52 -5.47
CA CYS A 97 3.09 12.10 -6.13
C CYS A 97 2.25 12.90 -5.12
N VAL A 98 1.86 14.12 -5.48
CA VAL A 98 1.06 15.00 -4.63
C VAL A 98 -0.12 15.59 -5.39
N ARG A 99 -1.19 15.91 -4.68
CA ARG A 99 -2.37 16.56 -5.23
C ARG A 99 -2.32 18.06 -5.01
N GLY A 100 -1.97 18.81 -6.06
CA GLY A 100 -1.92 20.28 -6.05
C GLY A 100 -0.53 20.85 -6.35
N SER A 101 -0.49 22.00 -7.02
CA SER A 101 0.75 22.58 -7.57
C SER A 101 1.76 23.07 -6.52
N ASN A 102 1.29 23.43 -5.32
CA ASN A 102 2.13 24.03 -4.28
C ASN A 102 2.66 23.00 -3.26
N GLU A 103 2.14 21.77 -3.31
CA GLU A 103 2.45 20.73 -2.34
C GLU A 103 3.88 20.18 -2.49
N CYS A 104 4.45 20.19 -3.71
CA CYS A 104 5.84 19.76 -3.90
C CYS A 104 6.82 20.63 -3.09
N THR A 105 6.64 21.95 -3.09
CA THR A 105 7.49 22.87 -2.32
C THR A 105 7.36 22.63 -0.82
N GLU A 106 6.14 22.35 -0.36
CA GLU A 106 5.88 22.07 1.05
C GLU A 106 6.52 20.74 1.48
N VAL A 107 6.41 19.70 0.66
CA VAL A 107 7.07 18.40 0.88
C VAL A 107 8.59 18.57 0.90
N GLU A 108 9.18 19.27 -0.07
CA GLU A 108 10.62 19.55 -0.07
C GLU A 108 11.06 20.28 1.20
N ARG A 109 10.28 21.28 1.64
CA ARG A 109 10.55 22.03 2.87
C ARG A 109 10.50 21.13 4.10
N LEU A 110 9.50 20.25 4.19
CA LEU A 110 9.34 19.30 5.28
C LEU A 110 10.46 18.27 5.31
N MET A 111 10.83 17.71 4.16
CA MET A 111 11.94 16.76 4.03
C MET A 111 13.26 17.40 4.47
N ARG A 112 13.58 18.60 3.96
CA ARG A 112 14.77 19.37 4.39
C ARG A 112 14.76 19.65 5.89
N LYS A 113 13.60 19.97 6.48
CA LYS A 113 13.47 20.19 7.94
C LYS A 113 13.72 18.90 8.71
N GLY A 114 13.12 17.78 8.29
CA GLY A 114 13.33 16.47 8.90
C GLY A 114 14.80 16.02 8.87
N MET A 115 15.49 16.28 7.76
CA MET A 115 16.92 15.97 7.60
C MET A 115 17.82 16.82 8.50
N LYS A 116 17.46 18.08 8.76
CA LYS A 116 18.17 18.93 9.73
C LYS A 116 18.01 18.43 11.16
N THR A 117 16.84 17.87 11.50
CA THR A 117 16.58 17.34 12.84
C THR A 117 17.16 15.94 13.07
N SER A 118 17.34 15.15 12.01
CA SER A 118 17.88 13.78 12.10
C SER A 118 19.41 13.71 12.03
N LYS A 119 20.11 14.78 11.64
CA LYS A 119 21.58 14.85 11.82
C LYS A 119 21.89 14.73 13.31
N PRO A 120 22.60 13.68 13.76
CA PRO A 120 23.04 13.62 15.14
C PRO A 120 23.89 14.86 15.39
N LYS A 121 23.57 15.61 16.46
CA LYS A 121 24.50 16.61 16.98
C LYS A 121 25.76 15.85 17.40
N SER A 122 26.71 15.70 16.47
CA SER A 122 28.10 15.47 16.82
C SER A 122 28.53 16.73 17.55
N LYS A 123 28.31 16.74 18.87
CA LYS A 123 28.91 17.70 19.78
C LYS A 123 30.40 17.39 19.78
N SER A 124 31.11 18.04 18.88
CA SER A 124 32.54 18.22 19.01
C SER A 124 32.78 19.39 19.96
N LYS A 125 33.57 19.11 21.00
CA LYS A 125 34.12 20.00 22.03
C LYS A 125 33.26 20.29 23.24
#